data_AF-A0A6J5V323-F1
#
_entry.id   AF-A0A6J5V323-F1
#
_cell.length_a   1.000
_cell.length_b   1.000
_cell.length_c   1.000
_cell.angle_alpha   90.00
_cell.angle_beta   90.00
_cell.angle_gamma   90.00
#
_symmetry.space_group_name_H-M   'P 1'
#
loop_
_entity.id
_entity.type
_entity.pdbx_description
1 polymer ?
#
loop_
_entity_poly.entity_id
_entity_poly.type
_entity_poly.pdbx_seq_one_letter_code
_entity_poly.pdbx_strand_id
1 'polypeptide(L)'
;MEQRVQKEHMGGHLPTRLKGLDNALCGGIPFGVLTELVGPAGIGKTQLCLKLALLASLPTAYGGLGGRVIYIDVESKFSSKR
;
A
#
# COMPACT_ATOMS: atom_id res chain seq x y z
N MET A 1 -8.69 -28.57 2.99
CA MET A 1 -7.68 -27.50 2.85
C MET A 1 -7.76 -26.83 1.47
N GLU A 2 -8.08 -27.60 0.44
CA GLU A 2 -8.19 -27.16 -0.97
C GLU A 2 -9.33 -26.16 -1.24
N GLN A 3 -10.42 -26.19 -0.46
CA GLN A 3 -11.54 -25.24 -0.61
C GLN A 3 -11.21 -23.80 -0.18
N ARG A 4 -10.11 -23.57 0.55
CA ARG A 4 -9.67 -22.21 0.93
C ARG A 4 -8.96 -21.48 -0.21
N VAL A 5 -8.34 -22.23 -1.12
CA VAL A 5 -7.54 -21.69 -2.24
C VAL A 5 -8.45 -21.10 -3.33
N GLN A 6 -9.66 -21.63 -3.53
CA GLN A 6 -10.56 -21.17 -4.59
C GLN A 6 -11.21 -19.79 -4.34
N LYS A 7 -11.15 -19.24 -3.11
CA LYS A 7 -11.72 -17.93 -2.80
C LYS A 7 -10.75 -16.75 -2.99
N GLU A 8 -9.48 -17.01 -3.31
CA GLU A 8 -8.44 -15.97 -3.46
C GLU A 8 -8.40 -15.29 -4.84
N HIS A 9 -9.52 -15.24 -5.56
CA HIS A 9 -9.66 -14.51 -6.82
C HIS A 9 -9.84 -12.99 -6.65
N MET A 10 -9.24 -12.38 -5.63
CA MET A 10 -9.17 -10.92 -5.50
C MET A 10 -7.78 -10.39 -5.88
N GLY A 11 -7.30 -10.76 -7.08
CA GLY A 11 -6.00 -10.40 -7.65
C GLY A 11 -5.86 -8.92 -8.00
N GLY A 12 -6.07 -8.03 -7.03
CA GLY A 12 -5.88 -6.61 -7.15
C GLY A 12 -4.56 -6.15 -6.53
N HIS A 13 -4.09 -5.00 -6.98
CA HIS A 13 -2.95 -4.30 -6.43
C HIS A 13 -3.34 -2.87 -6.08
N LEU A 14 -2.68 -2.28 -5.09
CA LEU A 14 -2.65 -0.84 -4.88
C LEU A 14 -1.45 -0.26 -5.63
N PRO A 15 -1.65 0.46 -6.77
CA PRO A 15 -0.55 1.07 -7.49
C PRO A 15 0.13 2.12 -6.60
N THR A 16 1.46 2.07 -6.51
CA THR A 16 2.29 3.01 -5.75
C THR A 16 2.43 4.36 -6.45
N ARG A 17 1.99 4.46 -7.72
CA ARG A 17 2.17 5.61 -8.61
C ARG A 17 3.64 5.95 -8.81
N LEU A 18 4.48 4.92 -8.81
CA LEU A 18 5.89 4.98 -9.16
C LEU A 18 6.09 3.90 -10.23
N LYS A 19 6.10 4.29 -11.50
CA LYS A 19 6.06 3.36 -12.64
C LYS A 19 7.09 2.22 -12.53
N GLY A 20 8.32 2.52 -12.11
CA GLY A 20 9.36 1.50 -11.94
C GLY A 20 9.03 0.48 -10.84
N LEU A 21 8.49 0.94 -9.70
CA LEU A 21 8.11 0.08 -8.59
C LEU A 21 6.85 -0.72 -8.90
N ASP A 22 5.86 -0.09 -9.52
CA ASP A 22 4.63 -0.77 -9.94
C ASP A 22 4.94 -1.88 -10.95
N ASN A 23 5.85 -1.65 -11.89
CA ASN A 23 6.31 -2.69 -12.81
C ASN A 23 7.04 -3.82 -12.08
N ALA A 24 7.93 -3.49 -11.12
CA ALA A 24 8.68 -4.49 -10.35
C ALA A 24 7.77 -5.35 -9.45
N LEU A 25 6.62 -4.81 -9.03
CA LEU A 25 5.63 -5.48 -8.19
C LEU A 25 4.40 -5.97 -9.00
N CYS A 26 4.49 -6.06 -10.33
CA CYS A 26 3.42 -6.55 -11.20
C CYS A 26 2.06 -5.82 -11.05
N GLY A 27 2.09 -4.52 -10.73
CA GLY A 27 0.90 -3.66 -10.62
C GLY A 27 0.82 -2.81 -9.35
N GLY A 28 1.68 -3.08 -8.36
CA GLY A 28 1.74 -2.32 -7.10
C GLY A 28 1.76 -3.24 -5.88
N ILE A 29 1.24 -2.78 -4.74
CA ILE A 29 1.20 -3.58 -3.52
C ILE A 29 0.05 -4.60 -3.62
N PRO A 30 0.33 -5.93 -3.57
CA PRO A 30 -0.69 -6.96 -3.70
C PRO A 30 -1.66 -6.99 -2.51
N PHE A 31 -2.93 -7.26 -2.77
CA PHE A 31 -3.95 -7.44 -1.72
C PHE A 31 -3.84 -8.81 -1.04
N GLY A 32 -4.34 -8.88 0.20
CA GLY A 32 -4.45 -10.14 0.94
C GLY A 32 -3.13 -10.70 1.49
N VAL A 33 -2.00 -10.01 1.29
CA VAL A 33 -0.68 -10.44 1.75
C VAL A 33 0.02 -9.36 2.56
N LEU A 34 0.96 -9.77 3.42
CA LEU A 34 1.83 -8.86 4.15
C LEU A 34 3.00 -8.42 3.25
N THR A 35 3.15 -7.11 3.05
CA THR A 35 4.29 -6.52 2.34
C THR A 35 5.20 -5.80 3.33
N GLU A 36 6.47 -6.19 3.40
CA GLU A 36 7.47 -5.57 4.26
C GLU A 36 8.32 -4.55 3.48
N LEU A 37 8.50 -3.36 4.04
CA LEU A 37 9.38 -2.32 3.49
C LEU A 37 10.59 -2.10 4.40
N VAL A 38 11.76 -2.56 3.95
CA VAL A 38 13.01 -2.54 4.72
C VAL A 38 14.03 -1.56 4.14
N GLY A 39 14.84 -0.96 5.00
CA GLY A 39 15.98 -0.13 4.59
C GLY A 39 16.46 0.83 5.68
N PRO A 40 17.57 1.55 5.45
CA PRO A 40 18.14 2.49 6.42
C PRO A 40 17.19 3.62 6.84
N ALA A 41 17.48 4.29 7.96
CA ALA A 41 16.79 5.52 8.33
C ALA A 41 16.94 6.59 7.23
N GLY A 42 15.89 7.38 6.99
CA GLY A 42 15.93 8.45 5.98
C GLY A 42 15.70 8.01 4.52
N ILE A 43 15.67 6.72 4.20
CA ILE A 43 15.48 6.24 2.81
C ILE A 43 14.04 6.44 2.25
N GLY A 44 13.13 6.99 3.05
CA GLY A 44 11.77 7.32 2.60
C GLY A 44 10.67 6.33 2.98
N LYS A 45 10.93 5.35 3.86
CA LYS A 45 9.92 4.33 4.26
C LYS A 45 8.61 4.94 4.75
N THR A 46 8.68 5.85 5.72
CA THR A 46 7.52 6.57 6.26
C THR A 46 6.78 7.37 5.19
N GLN A 47 7.51 7.95 4.23
CA GLN A 47 6.90 8.70 3.12
C GLN A 47 6.12 7.79 2.18
N LEU A 48 6.67 6.62 1.85
CA LEU A 48 5.97 5.63 1.05
C LEU A 48 4.71 5.12 1.77
N CYS A 49 4.78 4.84 3.07
CA CYS A 49 3.60 4.42 3.84
C CYS A 49 2.48 5.49 3.85
N LEU A 50 2.83 6.77 4.03
CA LEU A 50 1.87 7.88 3.98
C LEU A 50 1.25 8.04 2.57
N LYS A 51 2.07 7.93 1.51
CA LYS A 51 1.59 7.97 0.13
C LYS A 51 0.60 6.83 -0.15
N LEU A 52 0.91 5.60 0.28
CA LEU A 52 0.02 4.45 0.12
C LEU A 52 -1.29 4.64 0.90
N ALA A 53 -1.23 5.22 2.10
CA ALA A 53 -2.43 5.56 2.88
C ALA A 53 -3.35 6.55 2.14
N LEU A 54 -2.76 7.58 1.51
CA LEU A 54 -3.51 8.52 0.68
C LEU A 54 -4.11 7.81 -0.54
N LEU A 55 -3.33 7.03 -1.29
CA LEU A 55 -3.80 6.34 -2.49
C LEU A 55 -4.91 5.33 -2.17
N ALA A 56 -4.83 4.62 -1.05
CA ALA A 56 -5.88 3.70 -0.62
C ALA A 56 -7.18 4.42 -0.25
N SER A 57 -7.10 5.63 0.31
CA SER A 57 -8.28 6.40 0.77
C SER A 57 -8.86 7.34 -0.28
N LEU A 58 -8.08 7.74 -1.28
CA LEU A 58 -8.55 8.60 -2.37
C LEU A 58 -9.74 7.96 -3.12
N PRO A 59 -10.73 8.76 -3.56
CA PRO A 59 -11.81 8.24 -4.40
C PRO A 59 -11.28 7.57 -5.68
N THR A 60 -12.03 6.60 -6.18
CA THR A 60 -11.69 5.87 -7.42
C THR A 60 -11.60 6.78 -8.64
N ALA A 61 -12.37 7.87 -8.68
CA ALA A 61 -12.28 8.92 -9.71
C ALA A 61 -10.90 9.60 -9.79
N TYR A 62 -10.15 9.61 -8.69
CA TYR A 62 -8.76 10.10 -8.62
C TYR A 62 -7.73 8.97 -8.64
N GLY A 63 -8.18 7.74 -8.95
CA GLY A 63 -7.32 6.58 -9.06
C GLY A 63 -6.89 5.97 -7.72
N GLY A 64 -7.62 6.24 -6.63
CA GLY A 64 -7.49 5.52 -5.38
C GLY A 64 -8.48 4.35 -5.26
N LEU A 65 -8.63 3.79 -4.06
CA LEU A 65 -9.54 2.66 -3.80
C LEU A 65 -10.85 3.07 -3.12
N GLY A 66 -11.00 4.35 -2.72
CA GLY A 66 -12.13 4.83 -1.92
C GLY A 66 -12.24 4.13 -0.56
N GLY A 67 -11.13 3.58 -0.06
CA GLY A 67 -11.08 2.78 1.14
C GLY A 67 -10.86 3.59 2.42
N ARG A 68 -10.68 2.88 3.53
CA ARG A 68 -10.27 3.44 4.82
C ARG A 68 -8.92 2.85 5.21
N VAL A 69 -8.12 3.64 5.90
CA VAL A 69 -6.75 3.25 6.28
C VAL A 69 -6.57 3.38 7.79
N ILE A 70 -5.93 2.37 8.37
CA ILE A 70 -5.42 2.41 9.74
C ILE A 70 -3.90 2.56 9.63
N TYR A 71 -3.36 3.67 10.13
CA TYR A 71 -1.93 3.91 10.19
C TYR A 71 -1.48 3.82 11.65
N ILE A 72 -0.66 2.82 11.96
CA ILE A 72 -0.11 2.63 13.31
C ILE A 72 1.31 3.17 13.30
N ASP A 73 1.57 4.18 14.12
CA ASP A 73 2.89 4.76 14.30
C ASP A 73 3.45 4.35 15.66
N VAL A 74 4.62 3.72 15.66
CA VAL A 74 5.31 3.25 16.86
C VAL A 74 6.48 4.15 17.27
N GLU A 75 6.88 5.10 16.42
CA GLU A 75 8.02 6.00 16.67
C GLU A 75 7.58 7.43 17.01
N SER A 76 6.26 7.69 17.07
CA SER A 76 5.69 9.04 17.29
C SER A 76 6.19 10.08 16.28
N LYS A 77 6.38 9.65 15.02
CA LYS A 77 6.84 10.47 13.91
C LYS A 77 5.73 10.87 12.94
N PHE A 78 4.49 10.45 13.14
CA PHE A 78 3.35 10.79 12.29
C PHE A 78 3.11 12.31 12.22
N SER A 79 2.71 12.79 11.05
CA SER A 79 2.34 14.19 10.82
C SER A 79 1.30 14.23 9.70
N SER A 80 0.14 14.81 10.00
CA SER A 80 -0.95 14.99 9.04
C SER A 80 -0.70 16.09 8.01
N LYS A 81 0.37 16.89 8.18
CA LYS A 81 0.74 17.95 7.24
C LYS A 81 1.56 17.43 6.04
N ARG A 82 2.11 16.23 6.15
CA ARG A 82 2.92 15.61 5.09
C ARG A 82 2.05 14.92 4.06
#